data_AF-A0A428U2U8-F1
#
_entry.id   AF-A0A428U2U8-F1
#
_cell.length_a   1.000
_cell.length_b   1.000
_cell.length_c   1.000
_cell.angle_alpha   90.00
_cell.angle_beta   90.00
_cell.angle_gamma   90.00
#
_symmetry.space_group_name_H-M   'P 1'
#
loop_
_entity.id
_entity.type
_entity.pdbx_description
1 polymer ?
#
loop_
_entity_poly.entity_id
_entity_poly.type
_entity_poly.pdbx_seq_one_letter_code
_entity_poly.pdbx_strand_id
1 'polypeptide(L)'
;MEPDTCDERPEASLQHTLRRACDPCRARKIRCNREDPCSRCVTTKIECTHSDKVPREKRTRILLTPQYEKKIDRIDGQLQAVIGLLKDLKNEPTQSPSNSPPHIL
;
A
#
# COMPACT_ATOMS: atom_id res chain seq x y z
N MET A 1 -30.34 43.30 48.03
CA MET A 1 -30.50 41.88 47.68
C MET A 1 -30.67 41.86 46.18
N GLU A 2 -29.55 41.88 45.47
CA GLU A 2 -29.49 41.88 44.00
C GLU A 2 -29.36 40.42 43.57
N PRO A 3 -30.16 39.93 42.61
CA PRO A 3 -30.07 38.55 42.17
C PRO A 3 -28.84 38.34 41.27
N ASP A 4 -27.98 37.41 41.66
CA ASP A 4 -26.92 36.85 40.84
C ASP A 4 -27.54 36.23 39.57
N THR A 5 -27.40 36.90 38.43
CA THR A 5 -27.66 36.31 37.13
C THR A 5 -26.53 35.35 36.81
N CYS A 6 -26.73 34.07 37.11
CA CYS A 6 -25.84 32.99 36.71
C CYS A 6 -25.80 32.91 35.18
N ASP A 7 -24.66 33.32 34.62
CA ASP A 7 -24.29 33.25 33.20
C ASP A 7 -24.49 31.81 32.66
N GLU A 8 -25.54 31.59 31.87
CA GLU A 8 -25.75 30.36 31.10
C GLU A 8 -24.66 30.22 30.04
N ARG A 9 -23.59 29.49 30.38
CA ARG A 9 -22.53 29.08 29.45
C ARG A 9 -23.14 28.28 28.28
N PRO A 10 -22.99 28.73 27.02
CA PRO A 10 -23.65 28.06 25.91
C PRO A 10 -23.00 26.70 25.60
N GLU A 11 -23.73 25.62 25.86
CA GLU A 11 -23.32 24.22 25.58
C GLU A 11 -23.03 23.93 24.09
N ALA A 12 -23.40 24.84 23.19
CA ALA A 12 -23.25 24.68 21.73
C ALA A 12 -21.78 24.64 21.25
N SER A 13 -20.84 25.23 21.99
CA SER A 13 -19.44 25.39 21.55
C SER A 13 -18.69 24.05 21.45
N LEU A 14 -18.94 23.12 22.37
CA LEU A 14 -18.26 21.82 22.40
C LEU A 14 -18.69 20.91 21.25
N GLN A 15 -19.98 20.90 20.92
CA GLN A 15 -20.54 20.05 19.87
C GLN A 15 -19.96 20.37 18.49
N HIS A 16 -19.65 21.65 18.21
CA HIS A 16 -19.04 22.08 16.96
C HIS A 16 -17.59 21.60 16.76
N THR A 17 -16.85 21.32 17.83
CA THR A 17 -15.47 20.81 17.72
C THR A 17 -15.42 19.31 17.43
N LEU A 18 -16.42 18.57 17.93
CA LEU A 18 -16.55 17.12 17.72
C LEU A 18 -17.05 16.76 16.32
N ARG A 19 -17.90 17.61 15.72
CA ARG A 19 -18.41 17.39 14.35
C ARG A 19 -17.33 17.66 13.30
N ARG A 20 -17.18 16.73 12.36
CA ARG A 20 -16.28 16.86 11.22
C ARG A 20 -16.80 17.90 10.24
N ALA A 21 -15.90 18.54 9.50
CA ALA A 21 -16.27 19.32 8.33
C ALA A 21 -16.97 18.44 7.28
N CYS A 22 -18.02 18.96 6.65
CA CYS A 22 -18.71 18.36 5.50
C CYS A 22 -17.76 18.07 4.33
N ASP A 23 -18.19 17.19 3.42
CA ASP A 23 -17.38 16.72 2.29
C ASP A 23 -16.95 17.85 1.36
N PRO A 24 -17.83 18.79 0.96
CA PRO A 24 -17.42 19.86 0.05
C PRO A 24 -16.36 20.78 0.65
N CYS A 25 -16.49 21.14 1.94
CA CYS A 25 -15.49 21.96 2.64
C CYS A 25 -14.17 21.20 2.82
N ARG A 26 -14.22 19.89 3.09
CA ARG A 26 -13.05 19.02 3.20
C ARG A 26 -12.33 18.89 1.86
N ALA A 27 -13.06 18.67 0.77
CA ALA A 27 -12.52 18.58 -0.59
C ALA A 27 -11.87 19.89 -1.04
N ARG A 28 -12.51 21.03 -0.73
CA ARG A 28 -11.97 22.38 -1.01
C ARG A 28 -10.91 22.86 -0.01
N LYS A 29 -10.63 22.09 1.05
CA LYS A 29 -9.69 22.43 2.14
C LYS A 29 -9.97 23.80 2.79
N ILE A 30 -11.25 24.13 2.98
CA ILE A 30 -11.68 25.39 3.61
C ILE A 30 -12.31 25.14 4.98
N ARG A 31 -12.36 26.19 5.82
CA ARG A 31 -13.00 26.11 7.15
C ARG A 31 -14.50 25.89 7.00
N CYS A 32 -15.00 24.82 7.62
CA CYS A 32 -16.43 24.53 7.75
C CYS A 32 -16.91 25.03 9.12
N ASN A 33 -18.06 25.70 9.17
CA ASN A 33 -18.72 26.09 10.42
C ASN A 33 -19.49 24.94 11.08
N ARG A 34 -19.63 23.78 10.41
CA ARG A 34 -20.21 22.52 10.91
C ARG A 34 -21.68 22.59 11.34
N GLU A 35 -22.39 23.65 10.96
CA GLU A 35 -23.84 23.67 10.88
C GLU A 35 -24.32 22.76 9.73
N ASP A 36 -25.59 22.37 9.77
CA ASP A 36 -26.20 21.50 8.77
C ASP A 36 -27.49 22.14 8.23
N PRO A 37 -27.49 22.66 6.98
CA PRO A 37 -26.36 22.75 6.04
C PRO A 37 -25.37 23.87 6.42
N CYS A 38 -24.08 23.68 6.13
CA CYS A 38 -23.05 24.65 6.54
C CYS A 38 -23.11 25.94 5.70
N SER A 39 -22.76 27.11 6.27
CA SER A 39 -22.99 28.41 5.60
C SER A 39 -22.29 28.49 4.24
N ARG A 40 -21.13 27.84 4.10
CA ARG A 40 -20.39 27.84 2.83
C ARG A 40 -21.08 27.02 1.75
N CYS A 41 -21.74 25.92 2.12
CA CYS A 41 -22.54 25.15 1.17
C CYS A 41 -23.79 25.93 0.76
N VAL A 42 -24.44 26.63 1.70
CA VAL A 42 -25.58 27.52 1.43
C VAL A 42 -25.19 28.63 0.44
N THR A 43 -24.13 29.40 0.73
CA THR A 43 -23.69 30.50 -0.15
C THR A 43 -23.30 30.02 -1.54
N THR A 44 -22.67 28.85 -1.63
CA THR A 44 -22.23 28.29 -2.93
C THR A 44 -23.28 27.44 -3.62
N LYS A 45 -24.47 27.29 -3.03
CA LYS A 45 -25.61 26.51 -3.54
C LYS A 45 -25.20 25.10 -3.94
N ILE A 46 -24.41 24.45 -3.09
CA ILE A 46 -24.03 23.04 -3.24
C ILE A 46 -24.62 22.20 -2.11
N GLU A 47 -24.78 20.92 -2.38
CA GLU A 47 -25.25 19.95 -1.38
C GLU A 47 -24.22 19.80 -0.25
N CYS A 48 -24.68 19.88 1.00
CA CYS A 48 -23.85 19.73 2.18
C CYS A 48 -23.87 18.27 2.65
N THR A 49 -22.99 17.44 2.09
CA THR A 49 -22.93 16.01 2.43
C THR A 49 -21.90 15.70 3.51
N HIS A 50 -22.15 14.63 4.26
CA HIS A 50 -21.23 14.06 5.25
C HIS A 50 -21.07 12.57 4.99
N SER A 51 -20.10 12.20 4.15
CA SER A 51 -19.86 10.81 3.78
C SER A 51 -19.15 10.07 4.91
N ASP A 52 -19.72 8.95 5.33
CA ASP A 52 -19.01 8.00 6.15
C ASP A 52 -17.80 7.47 5.38
N LYS A 53 -16.64 7.46 6.04
CA LYS A 53 -15.48 6.80 5.46
C LYS A 53 -15.79 5.31 5.42
N VAL A 54 -16.13 4.80 4.24
CA VAL A 54 -16.07 3.37 3.97
C VAL A 54 -14.67 2.92 4.41
N PRO A 55 -14.55 1.96 5.35
CA PRO A 55 -13.26 1.44 5.75
C PRO A 55 -12.53 1.01 4.49
N ARG A 56 -11.47 1.74 4.12
CA ARG A 56 -10.59 1.29 3.05
C ARG A 56 -10.14 -0.10 3.45
N GLU A 57 -10.43 -1.09 2.60
CA GLU A 57 -9.96 -2.45 2.80
C GLU A 57 -8.49 -2.37 3.17
N LYS A 58 -8.16 -2.88 4.36
CA LYS A 58 -6.82 -2.76 4.93
C LYS A 58 -5.90 -3.53 4.00
N ARG A 59 -5.27 -2.84 3.04
CA ARG A 59 -4.13 -3.37 2.31
C ARG A 59 -3.10 -3.72 3.36
N THR A 60 -3.00 -5.01 3.66
CA THR A 60 -2.01 -5.53 4.60
C THR A 60 -0.64 -5.13 4.05
N ARG A 61 0.17 -4.47 4.89
CA ARG A 61 1.59 -4.23 4.59
C ARG A 61 2.31 -5.57 4.74
N ILE A 62 2.10 -6.49 3.81
CA ILE A 62 2.82 -7.76 3.80
C ILE A 62 4.27 -7.43 3.44
N LEU A 63 5.20 -7.69 4.35
CA LEU A 63 6.63 -7.60 4.08
C LEU A 63 6.99 -8.79 3.17
N LEU A 64 7.03 -8.54 1.87
CA LEU A 64 7.29 -9.56 0.85
C LEU A 64 8.78 -9.94 0.76
N THR A 65 9.65 -9.22 1.47
CA THR A 65 11.12 -9.40 1.50
C THR A 65 11.57 -10.85 1.78
N PRO A 66 11.05 -11.56 2.80
CA PRO A 66 11.49 -12.92 3.08
C PRO A 66 11.12 -13.93 1.98
N GLN A 67 10.05 -13.65 1.22
CA GLN A 67 9.65 -14.50 0.10
C GLN A 67 10.55 -14.26 -1.12
N TYR A 68 11.02 -13.02 -1.30
CA TYR A 68 11.95 -12.69 -2.38
C TYR A 68 13.36 -13.21 -2.10
N GLU A 69 13.86 -13.11 -0.87
CA GLU A 69 15.16 -13.68 -0.47
C GLU A 69 15.24 -15.18 -0.79
N LYS A 70 14.24 -15.96 -0.36
CA LYS A 70 14.15 -17.39 -0.69
C LYS A 70 14.11 -17.68 -2.20
N LYS A 71 13.46 -16.81 -2.98
CA LYS A 71 13.44 -16.94 -4.44
C LYS A 71 14.80 -16.64 -5.05
N ILE A 72 15.51 -15.62 -4.55
CA ILE A 72 16.85 -15.25 -4.99
C ILE A 72 17.82 -16.42 -4.73
N ASP A 73 17.81 -16.99 -3.52
CA ASP A 73 18.68 -18.12 -3.17
C ASP A 73 18.45 -19.33 -4.08
N ARG A 74 17.18 -19.62 -4.38
CA ARG A 74 16.82 -20.73 -5.30
C ARG A 74 17.31 -20.46 -6.72
N ILE A 75 17.13 -19.25 -7.22
CA ILE A 75 17.60 -18.87 -8.56
C ILE A 75 19.12 -18.97 -8.63
N ASP A 76 19.84 -18.47 -7.62
CA ASP A 76 21.29 -18.51 -7.60
C ASP A 76 21.82 -19.95 -7.58
N GLY A 77 21.24 -20.82 -6.74
CA GLY A 77 21.59 -22.24 -6.72
C GLY A 77 21.36 -22.95 -8.06
N GLN A 78 20.25 -22.65 -8.74
CA GLN A 78 19.98 -23.20 -10.09
C GLN A 78 20.97 -22.66 -11.13
N LEU A 79 21.34 -21.38 -11.05
CA LEU A 79 22.32 -20.78 -11.95
C LEU A 79 23.71 -21.40 -11.75
N GLN A 80 24.14 -21.62 -10.51
CA GLN A 80 25.42 -22.29 -10.24
C GLN A 80 25.46 -23.72 -10.79
N ALA A 81 24.36 -24.47 -10.64
CA ALA A 81 24.26 -25.82 -11.21
C ALA A 81 24.38 -25.80 -12.74
N VAL A 82 23.66 -24.90 -13.41
CA VAL A 82 23.74 -24.73 -14.88
C VAL A 82 25.15 -24.31 -15.31
N ILE A 83 25.78 -23.37 -14.60
CA ILE A 83 27.15 -22.94 -14.88
C ILE A 83 28.14 -24.09 -14.73
N GLY A 84 27.98 -24.95 -13.72
CA GLY A 84 28.79 -26.15 -13.52
C GLY A 84 28.70 -27.08 -14.74
N LEU A 85 27.48 -27.46 -15.12
CA LEU A 85 27.24 -28.33 -16.28
C LEU A 85 27.83 -27.76 -17.58
N LEU A 86 27.72 -26.45 -17.80
CA LEU A 86 28.30 -25.80 -18.98
C LEU A 86 29.84 -25.79 -18.97
N LYS A 87 30.46 -25.69 -17.78
CA LYS A 87 31.93 -25.81 -17.66
C LYS A 87 32.40 -27.23 -17.94
N ASP A 88 31.69 -28.23 -17.44
CA ASP A 88 32.03 -29.64 -17.65
C ASP A 88 31.95 -30.01 -19.14
N LEU A 89 30.88 -29.60 -19.83
CA LEU A 89 30.75 -29.78 -21.28
C LEU A 89 31.83 -29.08 -22.09
N LYS A 90 32.33 -27.93 -21.61
CA LYS A 90 33.44 -27.21 -22.25
C LYS A 90 34.78 -27.90 -22.03
N ASN A 91 34.94 -28.62 -20.93
CA ASN A 91 36.20 -29.20 -20.50
C ASN A 91 36.39 -30.66 -20.92
N GLU A 92 35.39 -31.33 -21.50
CA GLU A 92 35.55 -32.68 -22.08
C GLU A 92 36.62 -32.67 -23.17
N PRO A 93 37.79 -33.33 -22.96
CA PRO A 93 38.69 -33.62 -24.05
C PRO A 93 38.04 -34.72 -24.88
N THR A 94 37.83 -34.47 -26.17
CA THR A 94 37.39 -35.48 -27.14
C THR A 94 38.34 -36.69 -27.11
N GLN A 95 38.07 -37.69 -26.27
CA GLN A 95 38.62 -39.04 -26.39
C GLN A 95 37.54 -39.92 -27.00
N SER A 96 37.51 -39.91 -28.32
CA SER A 96 36.87 -40.94 -29.13
C SER A 96 37.55 -42.30 -28.85
N PRO A 97 36.84 -43.35 -28.42
CA PRO A 97 37.39 -44.69 -28.41
C PRO A 97 37.49 -45.18 -29.85
N SER A 98 38.70 -45.15 -30.41
CA SER A 98 39.02 -45.79 -31.68
C SER A 98 38.94 -47.31 -31.51
N ASN A 99 37.80 -47.90 -31.86
CA ASN A 99 37.70 -49.34 -32.11
C ASN A 99 37.63 -49.56 -33.63
N SER A 100 38.78 -49.83 -34.24
CA SER A 100 38.84 -50.48 -35.55
C SER A 100 39.70 -51.75 -35.43
N PRO A 101 39.23 -52.93 -35.88
CA PRO A 101 39.93 -54.20 -35.68
C PRO A 101 41.17 -54.34 -36.57
N PRO A 102 42.10 -55.27 -36.25
CA PRO A 102 43.27 -55.51 -37.10
C PRO A 102 42.82 -56.19 -38.40
N HIS A 103 43.17 -55.60 -39.54
CA HIS A 103 43.01 -56.26 -40.84
C HIS A 103 44.18 -57.25 -41.02
N ILE A 104 43.87 -58.55 -41.09
CA ILE A 104 44.81 -59.61 -41.48
C ILE A 104 44.58 -59.94 -42.96
N LEU A 105 45.71 -59.99 -43.68
CA LEU A 105 45.98 -60.36 -45.08
C LEU A 105 45.49 -59.40 -46.17
#